data_AF-A0A663E9X8-F1
#
_entry.id   AF-A0A663E9X8-F1
#
_cell.length_a   1.000
_cell.length_b   1.000
_cell.length_c   1.000
_cell.angle_alpha   90.00
_cell.angle_beta   90.00
_cell.angle_gamma   90.00
#
_symmetry.space_group_name_H-M   'P 1'
#
loop_
_entity.id
_entity.type
_entity.pdbx_description
1 polymer ?
#
loop_
_entity_poly.entity_id
_entity_poly.type
_entity_poly.pdbx_seq_one_letter_code
_entity_poly.pdbx_strand_id
1 'polypeptide(L)'
;MDSMILIGPFQLDIFYDSVVSDVFSHSQVTDETQLQNLDIFIPLADINSYLKLTEAAGQICISQWTGPCRLGCLFNHGDHIVAVNDLQPQNVEEAYFFISRSTRKEVKLTVCRIPHSDIFHAKGCSCS
;
A
#
# COMPACT_ATOMS: atom_id res chain seq x y z
N MET A 1 -26.30 42.30 -8.45
CA MET A 1 -25.72 42.89 -9.67
C MET A 1 -24.44 42.14 -9.89
N ASP A 2 -24.50 41.20 -10.82
CA ASP A 2 -23.47 40.23 -11.15
C ASP A 2 -22.17 40.88 -11.63
N SER A 3 -21.05 40.41 -11.10
CA SER A 3 -19.75 40.54 -11.74
C SER A 3 -19.03 39.20 -11.61
N MET A 4 -19.15 38.40 -12.67
CA MET A 4 -18.39 37.16 -12.88
C MET A 4 -16.92 37.52 -13.12
N ILE A 5 -16.01 36.89 -12.37
CA ILE A 5 -14.61 36.75 -12.77
C ILE A 5 -14.43 35.28 -13.17
N LEU A 6 -14.10 35.06 -14.44
CA LEU A 6 -13.72 33.75 -14.96
C LEU A 6 -12.26 33.47 -14.60
N ILE A 7 -12.04 32.50 -13.72
CA ILE A 7 -10.75 31.85 -13.55
C ILE A 7 -11.03 30.34 -13.57
N GLY A 8 -10.08 29.55 -14.08
CA GLY A 8 -10.22 28.12 -14.42
C GLY A 8 -10.68 27.19 -13.27
N PRO A 9 -10.62 25.86 -13.45
CA PRO A 9 -11.47 24.90 -12.73
C PRO A 9 -11.19 24.72 -11.21
N PHE A 10 -10.41 25.61 -10.59
CA PHE A 10 -10.16 25.61 -9.15
C PHE A 10 -10.28 27.03 -8.59
N GLN A 11 -11.49 27.41 -8.17
CA GLN A 11 -11.70 28.59 -7.33
C GLN A 11 -12.42 28.12 -6.06
N LEU A 12 -11.71 28.13 -4.93
CA LEU A 12 -12.28 28.00 -3.60
C LEU A 12 -12.54 29.42 -3.08
N ASP A 13 -13.79 29.72 -2.74
CA ASP A 13 -14.17 31.00 -2.14
C ASP A 13 -13.55 31.12 -0.74
N ILE A 14 -12.81 32.19 -0.47
CA ILE A 14 -12.51 32.64 0.90
C ILE A 14 -13.10 34.03 1.07
N PHE A 15 -14.24 34.10 1.77
CA PHE A 15 -14.77 35.34 2.34
C PHE A 15 -13.89 35.76 3.53
N TYR A 16 -13.53 37.04 3.55
CA TYR A 16 -12.77 37.70 4.60
C TYR A 16 -13.72 38.03 5.77
N ASP A 17 -13.66 37.31 6.89
CA ASP A 17 -13.76 37.95 8.20
C ASP A 17 -13.17 37.11 9.35
N SER A 18 -12.61 37.83 10.31
CA SER A 18 -11.60 37.47 11.30
C SER A 18 -12.13 36.67 12.51
N VAL A 19 -11.66 35.43 12.77
CA VAL A 19 -11.04 34.96 14.04
C VAL A 19 -10.43 33.54 13.87
N VAL A 20 -9.30 33.30 14.56
CA VAL A 20 -8.57 32.04 14.87
C VAL A 20 -7.46 31.56 13.91
N SER A 21 -6.23 31.91 14.31
CA SER A 21 -4.99 31.22 13.98
C SER A 21 -4.97 29.84 14.65
N ASP A 22 -4.99 28.76 13.88
CA ASP A 22 -4.27 27.53 14.24
C ASP A 22 -3.90 26.73 12.98
N VAL A 23 -2.60 26.65 12.74
CA VAL A 23 -1.82 25.49 12.27
C VAL A 23 -2.55 24.42 11.45
N PHE A 24 -2.16 24.20 10.20
CA PHE A 24 -1.52 22.95 9.75
C PHE A 24 -1.08 23.07 8.29
N SER A 25 0.19 23.41 8.14
CA SER A 25 1.00 23.10 6.97
C SER A 25 1.14 21.59 6.79
N HIS A 26 0.40 20.97 5.88
CA HIS A 26 0.97 20.02 4.91
C HIS A 26 -0.11 19.54 3.94
N SER A 27 0.28 19.51 2.69
CA SER A 27 -0.44 19.03 1.53
C SER A 27 -1.08 17.66 1.76
N GLN A 28 -2.37 17.59 1.42
CA GLN A 28 -3.10 16.39 1.00
C GLN A 28 -2.79 15.11 1.78
N VAL A 29 -3.58 14.89 2.83
CA VAL A 29 -3.98 13.54 3.25
C VAL A 29 -4.47 12.82 1.99
N THR A 30 -3.70 11.85 1.51
CA THR A 30 -4.12 10.98 0.41
C THR A 30 -5.36 10.24 0.90
N ASP A 31 -6.45 10.42 0.18
CA ASP A 31 -7.77 9.90 0.46
C ASP A 31 -7.75 8.38 0.72
N GLU A 32 -7.79 7.97 1.99
CA GLU A 32 -7.80 6.57 2.44
C GLU A 32 -9.05 5.80 1.96
N THR A 33 -10.00 6.47 1.30
CA THR A 33 -11.32 5.93 0.94
C THR A 33 -11.33 4.94 -0.23
N GLN A 34 -10.19 4.67 -0.88
CA GLN A 34 -10.08 3.76 -2.02
C GLN A 34 -9.17 2.55 -1.77
N LEU A 35 -8.49 2.47 -0.62
CA LEU A 35 -7.55 1.39 -0.35
C LEU A 35 -8.27 0.05 -0.16
N GLN A 36 -7.76 -1.02 -0.80
CA GLN A 36 -8.34 -2.36 -0.72
C GLN A 36 -7.47 -3.30 0.09
N ASN A 37 -8.04 -3.91 1.13
CA ASN A 37 -7.38 -5.01 1.84
C ASN A 37 -7.60 -6.32 1.08
N LEU A 38 -6.50 -7.01 0.77
CA LEU A 38 -6.48 -8.27 0.04
C LEU A 38 -5.73 -9.33 0.85
N ASP A 39 -6.35 -10.49 0.99
CA ASP A 39 -5.73 -11.67 1.60
C ASP A 39 -5.07 -12.51 0.52
N ILE A 40 -3.74 -12.68 0.62
CA ILE A 40 -2.93 -13.43 -0.33
C ILE A 40 -2.28 -14.61 0.40
N PHE A 41 -2.49 -15.82 -0.12
CA PHE A 41 -1.93 -17.04 0.44
C PHE A 41 -0.73 -17.48 -0.38
N ILE A 42 0.43 -17.62 0.27
CA ILE A 42 1.70 -17.96 -0.41
C ILE A 42 2.42 -19.06 0.36
N PRO A 43 2.96 -20.08 -0.32
CA PRO A 43 3.83 -21.06 0.32
C PRO A 43 4.99 -20.39 1.06
N LEU A 44 5.25 -20.80 2.31
CA LEU A 44 6.26 -20.16 3.16
C LEU A 44 7.65 -20.16 2.51
N ALA A 45 8.01 -21.24 1.84
CA ALA A 45 9.29 -21.36 1.13
C ALA A 45 9.42 -20.32 -0.01
N ASP A 46 8.32 -20.01 -0.69
CA ASP A 46 8.30 -19.05 -1.78
C ASP A 46 8.37 -17.61 -1.26
N ILE A 47 7.75 -17.30 -0.10
CA ILE A 47 7.92 -15.99 0.56
C ILE A 47 9.39 -15.72 0.86
N ASN A 48 10.06 -16.66 1.54
CA ASN A 48 11.46 -16.49 1.94
C ASN A 48 12.42 -16.37 0.75
N SER A 49 12.03 -16.88 -0.42
CA SER A 49 12.86 -16.90 -1.62
C SER A 49 12.65 -15.69 -2.53
N TYR A 50 11.42 -15.14 -2.56
CA TYR A 50 11.02 -14.22 -3.63
C TYR A 50 10.42 -12.90 -3.17
N LEU A 51 10.03 -12.78 -1.90
CA LEU A 51 9.45 -11.55 -1.34
C LEU A 51 10.52 -10.74 -0.61
N LYS A 52 10.60 -9.44 -0.89
CA LYS A 52 11.34 -8.49 -0.05
C LYS A 52 10.42 -7.41 0.46
N LEU A 53 10.63 -7.08 1.73
CA LEU A 53 9.96 -6.02 2.43
C LEU A 53 10.94 -4.88 2.71
N THR A 54 10.42 -3.68 2.81
CA THR A 54 11.16 -2.49 3.23
C THR A 54 10.26 -1.61 4.07
N GLU A 55 10.85 -0.77 4.92
CA GLU A 55 10.09 0.20 5.69
C GLU A 55 10.14 1.54 4.97
N ALA A 56 8.97 2.11 4.69
CA ALA A 56 8.85 3.43 4.07
C ALA A 56 7.68 4.17 4.72
N ALA A 57 7.91 5.40 5.18
CA ALA A 57 6.91 6.23 5.86
C ALA A 57 6.17 5.51 7.02
N GLY A 58 6.88 4.64 7.76
CA GLY A 58 6.31 3.86 8.86
C GLY A 58 5.39 2.70 8.43
N GLN A 59 5.38 2.36 7.14
CA GLN A 59 4.64 1.24 6.58
C GLN A 59 5.58 0.13 6.10
N ILE A 60 5.10 -1.11 6.15
CA ILE A 60 5.85 -2.31 5.73
C ILE A 60 5.54 -2.56 4.26
N CYS A 61 6.33 -1.98 3.37
CA CYS A 61 6.08 -1.99 1.93
C CYS A 61 6.69 -3.21 1.25
N ILE A 62 6.04 -3.68 0.19
CA ILE A 62 6.60 -4.70 -0.69
C ILE A 62 7.55 -4.01 -1.67
N SER A 63 8.84 -4.31 -1.54
CA SER A 63 9.88 -3.72 -2.40
C SER A 63 10.23 -4.61 -3.59
N GLN A 64 9.99 -5.93 -3.48
CA GLN A 64 10.27 -6.87 -4.55
C GLN A 64 9.37 -8.10 -4.46
N TRP A 65 8.85 -8.51 -5.61
CA TRP A 65 8.32 -9.85 -5.83
C TRP A 65 8.91 -10.45 -7.10
N THR A 66 9.67 -11.55 -6.96
CA THR A 66 10.26 -12.28 -8.10
C THR A 66 9.82 -13.74 -8.11
N GLY A 67 8.55 -13.98 -7.81
CA GLY A 67 7.98 -15.32 -7.77
C GLY A 67 7.99 -16.02 -9.14
N PRO A 68 7.93 -17.36 -9.16
CA PRO A 68 7.78 -18.15 -10.39
C PRO A 68 6.37 -17.99 -10.98
N CYS A 69 6.23 -18.16 -12.31
CA CYS A 69 4.93 -18.02 -13.01
C CYS A 69 3.78 -18.79 -12.38
N ARG A 70 4.05 -19.96 -11.78
CA ARG A 70 3.03 -20.81 -11.14
C ARG A 70 2.29 -20.11 -9.99
N LEU A 71 2.90 -19.10 -9.37
CA LEU A 71 2.30 -18.30 -8.30
C LEU A 71 1.60 -17.04 -8.84
N GLY A 72 1.89 -16.64 -10.08
CA GLY A 72 1.34 -15.43 -10.69
C GLY A 72 1.94 -14.12 -10.15
N CYS A 73 1.43 -13.02 -10.69
CA CYS A 73 1.78 -11.66 -10.32
C CYS A 73 0.90 -11.23 -9.14
N LEU A 74 1.33 -11.53 -7.92
CA LEU A 74 0.49 -11.41 -6.72
C LEU A 74 0.44 -9.99 -6.16
N PHE A 75 1.53 -9.25 -6.28
CA PHE A 75 1.72 -7.96 -5.63
C PHE A 75 1.79 -6.82 -6.62
N ASN A 76 1.42 -5.64 -6.14
CA ASN A 76 1.51 -4.39 -6.88
C ASN A 76 2.50 -3.43 -6.23
N HIS A 77 3.01 -2.48 -7.02
CA HIS A 77 3.77 -1.35 -6.53
C HIS A 77 2.91 -0.52 -5.56
N GLY A 78 3.46 -0.22 -4.39
CA GLY A 78 2.76 0.50 -3.32
C GLY A 78 1.94 -0.39 -2.37
N ASP A 79 1.90 -1.71 -2.60
CA ASP A 79 1.35 -2.63 -1.60
C ASP A 79 2.16 -2.54 -0.30
N HIS A 80 1.45 -2.47 0.82
CA HIS A 80 2.03 -2.63 2.15
C HIS A 80 1.31 -3.72 2.95
N ILE A 81 2.07 -4.44 3.76
CA ILE A 81 1.58 -5.51 4.62
C ILE A 81 0.92 -4.89 5.84
N VAL A 82 -0.34 -5.28 6.07
CA VAL A 82 -1.08 -4.92 7.29
C VAL A 82 -1.18 -6.08 8.27
N ALA A 83 -1.08 -7.33 7.80
CA ALA A 83 -1.03 -8.50 8.68
C ALA A 83 -0.29 -9.71 8.07
N VAL A 84 0.30 -10.52 8.94
CA VAL A 84 0.88 -11.84 8.65
C VAL A 84 0.14 -12.87 9.49
N ASN A 85 -0.61 -13.78 8.87
CA ASN A 85 -1.47 -14.75 9.54
C ASN A 85 -2.39 -14.10 10.60
N ASP A 86 -3.03 -12.99 10.22
CA ASP A 86 -3.93 -12.21 11.08
C ASP A 86 -3.24 -11.48 12.26
N LEU A 87 -1.90 -11.56 12.37
CA LEU A 87 -1.10 -10.79 13.31
C LEU A 87 -0.60 -9.50 12.65
N GLN A 88 -0.76 -8.36 13.32
CA GLN A 88 -0.32 -7.06 12.82
C GLN A 88 1.13 -6.76 13.28
N PRO A 89 2.13 -6.81 12.39
CA PRO A 89 3.49 -6.40 12.72
C PRO A 89 3.60 -4.88 12.81
N GLN A 90 4.47 -4.40 13.70
CA GLN A 90 4.78 -2.98 13.88
C GLN A 90 5.85 -2.48 12.91
N ASN A 91 6.73 -3.37 12.45
CA ASN A 91 7.83 -3.05 11.54
C ASN A 91 8.22 -4.26 10.69
N VAL A 92 9.19 -4.05 9.79
CA VAL A 92 9.66 -5.07 8.85
C VAL A 92 10.30 -6.25 9.58
N GLU A 93 11.07 -6.02 10.63
CA GLU A 93 11.71 -7.07 11.43
C GLU A 93 10.67 -7.99 12.06
N GLU A 94 9.61 -7.43 12.63
CA GLU A 94 8.52 -8.20 13.23
C GLU A 94 7.71 -8.97 12.16
N ALA A 95 7.48 -8.38 10.99
CA ALA A 95 6.86 -9.09 9.88
C ALA A 95 7.68 -10.32 9.46
N TYR A 96 9.00 -10.16 9.30
CA TYR A 96 9.89 -11.28 9.01
C TYR A 96 9.94 -12.30 10.16
N PHE A 97 9.89 -11.83 11.41
CA PHE A 97 9.81 -12.71 12.57
C PHE A 97 8.56 -13.59 12.51
N PHE A 98 7.38 -13.01 12.26
CA PHE A 98 6.13 -13.77 12.11
C PHE A 98 6.18 -14.76 10.95
N ILE A 99 6.71 -14.36 9.80
CA ILE A 99 6.88 -15.25 8.64
C ILE A 99 7.82 -16.42 8.99
N SER A 100 9.01 -16.14 9.54
CA SER A 100 10.04 -17.13 9.82
C SER A 100 9.69 -18.13 10.94
N ARG A 101 8.70 -17.80 11.77
CA ARG A 101 8.18 -18.66 12.85
C ARG A 101 6.87 -19.34 12.50
N SER A 102 6.29 -19.06 11.33
CA SER A 102 5.07 -19.72 10.87
C SER A 102 5.28 -21.23 10.72
N THR A 103 4.42 -22.02 11.34
CA THR A 103 4.36 -23.48 11.16
C THR A 103 3.43 -23.89 10.01
N ARG A 104 2.77 -22.93 9.36
CA ARG A 104 1.84 -23.16 8.26
C ARG A 104 2.60 -23.42 6.96
N LYS A 105 2.05 -24.31 6.11
CA LYS A 105 2.58 -24.54 4.75
C LYS A 105 2.43 -23.30 3.86
N GLU A 106 1.30 -22.62 3.99
CA GLU A 106 1.00 -21.34 3.35
C GLU A 106 0.77 -20.28 4.41
N VAL A 107 1.34 -19.10 4.17
CA VAL A 107 1.17 -17.92 5.01
C VAL A 107 0.16 -17.00 4.35
N LYS A 108 -0.77 -16.49 5.15
CA LYS A 108 -1.70 -15.44 4.74
C LYS A 108 -1.01 -14.09 4.95
N LEU A 109 -0.80 -13.35 3.87
CA LEU A 109 -0.41 -11.94 3.91
C LEU A 109 -1.64 -11.10 3.59
N THR A 110 -2.05 -10.26 4.53
CA THR A 110 -3.06 -9.24 4.25
C THR A 110 -2.32 -7.98 3.81
N VAL A 111 -2.59 -7.53 2.59
CA VAL A 111 -1.99 -6.33 2.01
C VAL A 111 -3.04 -5.26 1.81
N CYS A 112 -2.64 -4.01 2.00
CA CYS A 112 -3.44 -2.85 1.63
C CYS A 112 -2.91 -2.33 0.29
N ARG A 113 -3.81 -2.30 -0.70
CA ARG A 113 -3.51 -2.03 -2.11
C ARG A 113 -4.17 -0.76 -2.59
N ILE A 114 -3.42 0.05 -3.32
CA ILE A 114 -3.93 1.16 -4.10
C ILE A 114 -4.59 0.59 -5.37
N PRO A 115 -5.86 0.91 -5.68
CA PRO A 115 -6.50 0.45 -6.91
C PRO A 115 -5.73 0.89 -8.15
N HIS A 116 -5.71 0.02 -9.17
CA HIS A 116 -5.07 0.28 -10.47
C HIS A 116 -3.57 0.57 -10.42
N SER A 117 -2.88 0.20 -9.33
CA SER A 117 -1.42 0.29 -9.24
C SER A 117 -0.71 -0.73 -10.14
N ASP A 118 0.49 -0.36 -10.57
CA ASP A 118 1.35 -1.20 -11.41
C ASP A 118 1.68 -2.53 -10.72
N ILE A 119 1.85 -3.60 -11.49
CA ILE A 119 1.99 -4.96 -10.97
C ILE A 119 3.47 -5.37 -10.91
N PHE A 120 3.87 -6.05 -9.83
CA PHE A 120 5.14 -6.79 -9.81
C PHE A 120 5.02 -8.07 -10.65
N HIS A 121 5.58 -8.03 -11.85
CA HIS A 121 5.56 -9.15 -12.77
C HIS A 121 6.40 -10.34 -12.26
N ALA A 122 5.75 -11.49 -12.12
CA ALA A 122 6.42 -12.75 -11.84
C ALA A 122 7.38 -13.13 -12.98
N LYS A 123 8.46 -13.84 -12.65
CA LYS A 123 9.49 -14.19 -13.63
C LYS A 123 8.92 -15.11 -14.70
N GLY A 124 8.80 -14.61 -15.93
CA GLY A 124 8.30 -15.33 -17.10
C GLY A 124 6.78 -15.23 -17.31
N CYS A 125 6.10 -14.30 -16.62
CA CYS A 125 4.67 -14.10 -16.82
C CYS A 125 4.37 -13.58 -18.23
N SER A 126 3.17 -13.87 -18.74
CA SER A 126 2.65 -13.35 -20.02
C SER A 126 1.71 -12.14 -19.84
N CYS A 127 1.72 -11.52 -18.67
CA CYS A 127 0.94 -10.31 -18.40
C CYS A 127 1.46 -9.17 -19.28
N SER A 128 0.53 -8.37 -19.83
CA SER A 128 0.81 -7.21 -20.68
C SER A 128 1.08 -5.96 -19.87
#